data_AF-A0A212F3D7-F1
#
_entry.id   AF-A0A212F3D7-F1
#
_cell.length_a   1.000
_cell.length_b   1.000
_cell.length_c   1.000
_cell.angle_alpha   90.00
_cell.angle_beta   90.00
_cell.angle_gamma   90.00
#
_symmetry.space_group_name_H-M   'P 1'
#
loop_
_entity.id
_entity.type
_entity.pdbx_description
1 polymer ?
#
loop_
_entity_poly.entity_id
_entity_poly.type
_entity_poly.pdbx_seq_one_letter_code
_entity_poly.pdbx_strand_id
1 'polypeptide(L)' 'MLEERQVEAKKPSYLRLPYKCDLCITAFDHELTLKSHIESRHNKSGEYECCVCKSHLSTKISFDEHYKRHFRR' A
#
# COMPACT_ATOMS: atom_id res chain seq x y z
N MET A 1 -7.23 7.70 -8.51
CA MET A 1 -5.87 7.43 -9.08
C MET A 1 -4.72 8.32 -8.57
N LEU A 2 -4.85 9.64 -8.39
CA LEU A 2 -3.86 10.45 -7.62
C LEU A 2 -4.47 11.07 -6.35
N GLU A 3 -5.77 11.34 -6.37
CA GLU A 3 -6.51 11.99 -5.28
C GLU A 3 -6.68 11.09 -4.06
N GLU A 4 -6.89 9.78 -4.26
CA GLU A 4 -7.01 8.81 -3.15
C GLU A 4 -5.70 8.65 -2.37
N ARG A 5 -4.55 8.77 -3.05
CA ARG A 5 -3.23 8.82 -2.40
C ARG A 5 -3.11 10.05 -1.49
N GLN A 6 -3.73 11.17 -1.88
CA GLN A 6 -3.76 12.37 -1.05
C GLN A 6 -4.76 12.25 0.11
N VAL A 7 -5.88 11.53 -0.06
CA VAL A 7 -6.86 11.28 1.00
C VAL A 7 -6.28 10.39 2.09
N GLU A 8 -5.60 9.29 1.72
CA GLU A 8 -4.93 8.42 2.70
C GLU A 8 -3.76 9.12 3.39
N ALA A 9 -3.04 10.02 2.70
CA ALA A 9 -1.86 10.71 3.26
C ALA A 9 -2.26 11.80 4.25
N LYS A 10 -3.48 12.31 4.10
CA LYS A 10 -4.11 13.26 5.04
C LYS A 10 -4.79 12.55 6.21
N LYS A 11 -4.83 11.21 6.27
CA LYS A 11 -5.41 10.52 7.42
C LYS A 11 -4.56 10.76 8.68
N PRO A 12 -5.20 11.01 9.83
CA PRO A 12 -4.49 11.20 11.10
C PRO A 12 -3.68 9.96 11.48
N SER A 13 -4.08 8.77 11.02
CA SER A 13 -3.32 7.53 11.19
C SER A 13 -1.97 7.57 10.46
N TYR A 14 -1.85 8.17 9.27
CA TYR A 14 -0.57 8.28 8.56
C TYR A 14 0.33 9.39 9.13
N LEU A 15 -0.27 10.51 9.54
CA LEU A 15 0.46 11.67 10.08
C LEU A 15 0.97 11.46 11.51
N ARG A 16 0.24 10.70 12.34
CA ARG A 16 0.56 10.48 13.75
C ARG A 16 1.68 9.46 13.99
N LEU A 17 1.97 8.62 13.00
CA LEU A 17 2.85 7.48 13.15
C LEU A 17 4.28 7.80 12.65
N PRO A 18 5.33 7.45 13.43
CA PRO A 18 6.71 7.79 13.11
C PRO A 18 7.29 6.98 11.96
N TYR A 19 6.87 5.72 11.78
CA TYR A 19 7.41 4.83 10.76
C TYR A 19 6.49 4.77 9.55
N LYS A 20 6.85 5.50 8.49
CA LYS A 20 6.03 5.62 7.28
C LYS A 20 6.56 4.70 6.19
N CYS A 21 5.67 4.01 5.48
CA CYS A 21 6.05 3.31 4.27
C CYS A 21 6.21 4.33 3.13
N ASP A 22 7.31 4.21 2.37
CA ASP A 22 7.56 5.06 1.20
C ASP A 22 6.89 4.49 -0.08
N LEU A 23 6.58 3.19 -0.06
CA LEU A 23 5.99 2.47 -1.19
C LEU A 23 4.46 2.55 -1.20
N CYS A 24 3.82 2.85 -0.07
CA CYS A 24 2.38 3.09 0.03
C CYS A 24 2.02 4.02 1.19
N ILE A 25 0.76 4.46 1.26
CA ILE A 25 0.30 5.44 2.27
C ILE A 25 -0.15 4.75 3.55
N THR A 26 0.72 3.92 4.13
CA THR A 26 0.53 3.35 5.47
C THR A 26 1.69 3.72 6.37
N ALA A 27 1.37 3.95 7.63
CA ALA A 27 2.36 4.23 8.66
C ALA A 27 2.09 3.33 9.86
N PHE A 28 3.12 3.13 10.66
CA PHE A 28 3.16 2.21 11.79
C PHE A 28 3.83 2.88 12.98
N ASP A 29 3.47 2.42 14.17
CA ASP A 29 4.00 2.89 15.45
C ASP A 29 5.37 2.31 15.76
N HIS A 30 5.72 1.18 15.14
CA HIS A 30 6.99 0.50 15.31
C HIS A 30 7.71 0.24 13.98
N GLU A 31 9.05 0.24 14.04
CA GLU A 31 9.89 -0.10 12.89
C GLU A 31 9.69 -1.57 12.45
N LEU A 32 9.54 -2.47 13.42
CA LEU A 32 9.35 -3.90 13.17
C LEU A 32 8.10 -4.17 12.35
N THR A 33 6.98 -3.51 12.66
CA THR A 33 5.74 -3.64 11.90
C THR A 33 5.86 -3.03 10.51
N LEU A 34 6.55 -1.89 10.36
CA LEU A 34 6.88 -1.35 9.04
C LEU A 34 7.72 -2.34 8.22
N LYS A 35 8.75 -2.93 8.83
CA LYS A 35 9.66 -3.87 8.15
C LYS A 35 8.93 -5.13 7.71
N SER A 36 8.14 -5.75 8.59
CA SER A 36 7.28 -6.88 8.23
C SER A 36 6.22 -6.52 7.20
N HIS A 37 5.67 -5.31 7.23
CA HIS A 37 4.76 -4.82 6.20
C HIS A 37 5.45 -4.72 4.85
N ILE A 38 6.65 -4.12 4.78
CA ILE A 38 7.44 -4.05 3.56
C ILE A 38 7.75 -5.47 3.08
N GLU A 39 8.20 -6.35 3.98
CA GLU A 39 8.57 -7.73 3.63
C GLU A 39 7.37 -8.60 3.20
N SER A 40 6.15 -8.30 3.66
CA SER A 40 4.96 -9.07 3.31
C SER A 40 4.20 -8.48 2.11
N ARG A 41 4.20 -7.15 1.93
CA ARG A 41 3.35 -6.43 0.96
C ARG A 41 4.12 -5.78 -0.19
N HIS A 42 5.40 -5.50 0.02
CA HIS A 42 6.27 -4.84 -0.94
C HIS A 42 7.50 -5.65 -1.32
N ASN A 43 7.74 -6.77 -0.65
CA ASN A 43 8.69 -7.74 -1.09
C ASN A 43 8.22 -8.27 -2.44
N LYS A 44 9.15 -8.31 -3.39
CA LYS A 44 8.94 -8.65 -4.80
C LYS A 44 8.55 -10.12 -5.01
N SER A 45 7.94 -10.76 -4.01
CA SER A 45 7.44 -12.13 -4.05
C SER A 45 6.06 -12.26 -4.68
N GLY A 46 5.44 -11.16 -5.12
CA GLY A 46 4.21 -11.18 -5.91
C GLY A 46 4.49 -10.95 -7.39
N GLU A 47 3.97 -11.81 -8.26
CA GLU A 47 4.08 -11.67 -9.72
C GLU A 47 3.33 -10.44 -10.27
N TYR A 48 2.43 -9.85 -9.48
CA TYR A 48 1.53 -8.79 -9.92
C TYR A 48 1.77 -7.48 -9.15
N GLU A 49 2.49 -6.54 -9.76
CA GLU A 49 2.69 -5.18 -9.23
C GLU A 49 1.55 -4.26 -9.70
N CYS A 50 0.87 -3.60 -8.76
CA CYS A 50 -0.07 -2.53 -9.08
C CYS A 50 0.65 -1.25 -9.49
N CYS A 51 0.51 -0.83 -10.74
CA CYS A 51 1.12 0.42 -11.23
C CYS A 51 0.57 1.68 -10.54
N VAL A 52 -0.63 1.61 -9.93
CA VAL A 52 -1.30 2.76 -9.27
C VAL A 52 -0.75 2.99 -7.87
N CYS A 53 -0.56 1.92 -7.08
CA CYS A 53 -0.15 2.03 -5.67
C CYS A 53 1.11 1.25 -5.30
N LYS A 54 1.79 0.63 -6.29
CA LYS A 54 3.03 -0.15 -6.13
C LYS A 54 2.93 -1.28 -5.09
N SER A 55 1.71 -1.75 -4.84
CA SER A 55 1.46 -2.93 -4.03
C SER A 55 1.73 -4.19 -4.84
N HIS A 56 2.41 -5.16 -4.23
CA HIS A 56 2.69 -6.45 -4.85
C HIS A 56 1.65 -7.45 -4.36
N LEU A 57 1.01 -8.13 -5.30
CA LEU A 57 -0.05 -9.10 -5.01
C LEU A 57 0.40 -10.47 -5.50
N SER A 58 0.15 -11.47 -4.64
CA SER A 58 0.59 -12.85 -4.86
C SER A 58 -0.23 -13.58 -5.93
N THR A 59 -1.44 -13.10 -6.23
CA THR A 59 -2.38 -13.74 -7.16
C THR A 59 -3.05 -12.73 -8.08
N LYS A 60 -3.34 -13.18 -9.31
CA LYS A 60 -4.03 -12.39 -10.33
C LYS A 60 -5.43 -11.96 -9.91
N ILE A 61 -6.16 -12.78 -9.16
CA ILE A 61 -7.53 -12.48 -8.71
C ILE A 61 -7.51 -11.32 -7.71
N SER A 62 -6.63 -11.39 -6.71
CA SER A 62 -6.44 -10.29 -5.76
C SER A 62 -5.96 -9.03 -6.45
N PHE A 63 -5.09 -9.17 -7.47
CA PHE A 63 -4.68 -8.05 -8.33
C PHE A 63 -5.83 -7.43 -9.09
N ASP A 64 -6.66 -8.23 -9.76
CA ASP A 64 -7.77 -7.74 -10.56
C ASP A 64 -8.85 -7.05 -9.70
N GLU A 65 -9.19 -7.61 -8.54
CA GLU A 65 -10.10 -6.96 -7.58
C GLU A 65 -9.51 -5.65 -7.05
N HIS A 66 -8.26 -5.69 -6.60
CA HIS A 66 -7.55 -4.52 -6.13
C HIS A 66 -7.45 -3.43 -7.21
N TYR A 67 -7.14 -3.83 -8.45
CA TYR A 67 -7.06 -2.93 -9.58
C TYR A 67 -8.42 -2.32 -9.86
N LYS A 68 -9.49 -3.12 -9.95
CA LYS A 68 -10.87 -2.64 -10.12
C LYS A 68 -11.32 -1.68 -9.03
N ARG A 69 -10.85 -1.83 -7.79
CA ARG A 69 -11.15 -0.87 -6.71
C ARG A 69 -10.57 0.52 -6.98
N HIS A 70 -9.48 0.65 -7.72
CA HIS A 70 -8.95 1.97 -8.16
C HIS A 70 -9.81 2.62 -9.27
N PHE A 71 -10.64 1.85 -9.96
CA PHE A 71 -11.51 2.32 -11.05
C PHE A 71 -13.00 2.31 -10.69
N ARG A 72 -13.37 1.84 -9.49
CA ARG A 72 -14.72 2.01 -8.96
C ARG A 72 -14.86 3.45 -8.47
N ARG A 73 -15.49 4.24 -9.33
CA ARG A 73 -15.82 5.65 -9.16
C ARG A 73 -16.72 5.90 -7.96
#